data_AF-R0KQN0-F1
#
_entry.id   AF-R0KQN0-F1
#
_cell.length_a   1.000
_cell.length_b   1.000
_cell.length_c   1.000
_cell.angle_alpha   90.00
_cell.angle_beta   90.00
_cell.angle_gamma   90.00
#
_symmetry.space_group_name_H-M   'P 1'
#
loop_
_entity.id
_entity.type
_entity.pdbx_description
1 polymer ?
#
loop_
_entity_poly.entity_id
_entity_poly.type
_entity_poly.pdbx_seq_one_letter_code
_entity_poly.pdbx_strand_id
1 'polypeptide(L)'
;MVLLEKKIIKSHDNLKTCSYLYLKNEYEILLFECPSIMYGSNFRPSTFESPQKKLKFKIPRLENVDRIFVSSSESLGILFLKQDIDIYITLPVYEQILSNYYSLLKLQLTYENEEFTDEKCTDEKCIDVKCIDEIDLDRLKRNIRFTTYNELIHINDITIECKPSGMFIGWCTFLYKTSSKIFHITNKVTNKKKYAIEYKDIKADFEVNLNCLKQPPNPIEKFNEKVLSVKDKSLIIACDIPTLGIELMFHLLFVFKNVPLKVPFCVKYEKFNEYFNNLCNHTEWMGQVIKTNPILSNFTIIEDIHDVKKPSIVFIDSSYVYELNSDNYEILTVGEMVLLSKRVHTQGRGSWRGKKEKITKKNKTKIKKTFNLIEI
;
A
#
# COMPACT_ATOMS: atom_id res chain seq x y z
N MET A 1 11.50 -13.15 -31.04
CA MET A 1 10.61 -11.96 -31.01
C MET A 1 10.14 -11.73 -29.57
N VAL A 2 10.17 -10.50 -29.04
CA VAL A 2 9.67 -10.19 -27.69
C VAL A 2 8.31 -9.50 -27.80
N LEU A 3 7.29 -10.06 -27.16
CA LEU A 3 5.96 -9.47 -27.04
C LEU A 3 5.78 -8.90 -25.63
N LEU A 4 5.40 -7.62 -25.55
CA LEU A 4 5.09 -6.91 -24.32
C LEU A 4 3.60 -6.61 -24.28
N GLU A 5 2.89 -7.13 -23.30
CA GLU A 5 1.46 -6.91 -23.11
C GLU A 5 1.19 -6.37 -21.70
N LYS A 6 0.95 -5.05 -21.62
CA LYS A 6 0.54 -4.39 -20.38
C LYS A 6 -0.96 -4.59 -20.17
N LYS A 7 -1.34 -5.09 -19.00
CA LYS A 7 -2.74 -5.30 -18.59
C LYS A 7 -3.08 -4.49 -17.35
N ILE A 8 -4.36 -4.20 -17.16
CA ILE A 8 -4.85 -3.30 -16.11
C ILE A 8 -5.97 -4.00 -15.32
N ILE A 9 -5.94 -3.85 -13.99
CA ILE A 9 -7.03 -4.24 -13.08
C ILE A 9 -7.61 -2.97 -12.46
N LYS A 10 -8.94 -2.88 -12.40
CA LYS A 10 -9.66 -1.75 -11.82
C LYS A 10 -10.56 -2.20 -10.68
N SER A 11 -10.67 -1.36 -9.65
CA SER A 11 -11.72 -1.47 -8.64
C SER A 11 -13.08 -1.15 -9.25
N HIS A 12 -14.16 -1.63 -8.62
CA HIS A 12 -15.54 -1.38 -9.06
C HIS A 12 -15.84 0.11 -9.28
N ASP A 13 -15.35 0.96 -8.39
CA ASP A 13 -15.56 2.41 -8.42
C ASP A 13 -14.53 3.16 -9.28
N ASN A 14 -13.65 2.44 -9.99
CA ASN A 14 -12.52 2.95 -10.76
C ASN A 14 -11.57 3.86 -9.95
N LEU A 15 -11.64 3.86 -8.62
CA LEU A 15 -10.77 4.67 -7.76
C LEU A 15 -9.36 4.08 -7.65
N LYS A 16 -9.23 2.76 -7.78
CA LYS A 16 -7.94 2.06 -7.77
C LYS A 16 -7.73 1.38 -9.10
N THR A 17 -6.60 1.70 -9.73
CA THR A 17 -6.16 1.08 -10.98
C THR A 17 -4.74 0.59 -10.78
N CYS A 18 -4.51 -0.70 -11.00
CA CYS A 18 -3.19 -1.31 -10.97
C CYS A 18 -2.88 -1.88 -12.35
N SER A 19 -1.61 -1.95 -12.73
CA SER A 19 -1.21 -2.64 -13.95
C SER A 19 -0.09 -3.62 -13.70
N TYR A 20 0.07 -4.52 -14.65
CA TYR A 20 1.09 -5.54 -14.68
C TYR A 20 1.47 -5.80 -16.14
N LEU A 21 2.60 -6.45 -16.36
CA LEU A 21 3.15 -6.66 -17.68
C LEU A 21 3.46 -8.13 -17.91
N TYR A 22 2.85 -8.70 -18.94
CA TYR A 22 3.31 -9.93 -19.54
C TYR A 22 4.43 -9.61 -20.53
N LEU A 23 5.56 -10.28 -20.36
CA LEU A 23 6.64 -10.29 -21.32
C LEU A 23 6.81 -11.72 -21.81
N LYS A 24 6.51 -11.95 -23.08
CA LYS A 24 6.66 -13.25 -23.72
C LYS A 24 7.84 -13.22 -24.68
N ASN A 25 8.78 -14.13 -24.49
CA ASN A 25 9.82 -14.43 -25.47
C ASN A 25 9.62 -15.85 -26.04
N GLU A 26 10.62 -16.37 -26.74
CA GLU A 26 10.54 -17.69 -27.39
C GLU A 26 10.62 -18.87 -26.40
N TYR A 27 11.09 -18.62 -25.17
CA TYR A 27 11.36 -19.63 -24.16
C TYR A 27 10.39 -19.57 -22.97
N GLU A 28 10.03 -18.36 -22.55
CA GLU A 28 9.32 -18.12 -21.29
C GLU A 28 8.33 -16.94 -21.39
N ILE A 29 7.35 -16.96 -20.50
CA ILE A 29 6.42 -15.89 -20.18
C ILE A 29 6.73 -15.38 -18.78
N LEU A 30 7.23 -14.15 -18.73
CA LEU A 30 7.54 -13.45 -17.49
C LEU A 30 6.40 -12.51 -17.12
N LEU A 31 6.11 -12.41 -15.83
CA LEU A 31 5.18 -11.45 -15.28
C LEU A 31 5.93 -10.41 -14.45
N PHE A 32 5.73 -9.13 -14.74
CA PHE A 32 6.18 -8.03 -13.89
C PHE A 32 4.97 -7.43 -13.17
N GLU A 33 5.07 -7.41 -11.83
CA GLU A 33 3.99 -7.15 -10.88
C GLU A 33 2.87 -8.20 -10.88
N CYS A 34 2.36 -8.51 -9.70
CA CYS A 34 1.13 -9.29 -9.50
C CYS A 34 0.23 -8.51 -8.54
N PRO A 35 -0.40 -7.41 -9.00
CA PRO A 35 -1.18 -6.55 -8.12
C PRO A 35 -2.42 -7.27 -7.60
N SER A 36 -3.01 -6.72 -6.53
CA SER A 36 -4.36 -7.11 -6.12
C SER A 36 -5.23 -5.90 -5.75
N ILE A 37 -6.53 -6.05 -5.93
CA ILE A 37 -7.53 -5.05 -5.56
C ILE A 37 -8.60 -5.74 -4.72
N MET A 38 -8.99 -5.17 -3.58
CA MET A 38 -10.09 -5.70 -2.78
C MET A 38 -11.36 -5.79 -3.63
N TYR A 39 -11.98 -6.96 -3.62
CA TYR A 39 -13.24 -7.24 -4.32
C TYR A 39 -14.41 -6.74 -3.49
N GLY A 40 -15.34 -6.05 -4.15
CA GLY A 40 -16.54 -5.52 -3.51
C GLY A 40 -16.63 -4.01 -3.64
N SER A 41 -17.73 -3.49 -3.13
CA SER A 41 -17.95 -2.06 -2.96
C SER A 41 -18.53 -1.78 -1.58
N ASN A 42 -18.59 -0.51 -1.21
CA ASN A 42 -19.28 -0.05 0.01
C ASN A 42 -18.74 -0.69 1.29
N PHE A 43 -17.42 -0.88 1.36
CA PHE A 43 -16.73 -1.37 2.54
C PHE A 43 -17.08 -0.52 3.77
N ARG A 44 -17.49 -1.20 4.85
CA ARG A 44 -17.84 -0.57 6.13
C ARG A 44 -17.45 -1.49 7.29
N PRO A 45 -17.25 -0.95 8.50
CA PRO A 45 -17.08 -1.77 9.69
C PRO A 45 -18.26 -2.72 9.88
N SER A 46 -17.96 -3.93 10.35
CA SER A 46 -18.98 -4.95 10.62
C SER A 46 -19.86 -4.52 11.79
N THR A 47 -21.13 -4.89 11.74
CA THR A 47 -22.10 -4.67 12.81
C THR A 47 -22.92 -5.93 13.04
N PHE A 48 -23.72 -5.98 14.10
CA PHE A 48 -24.64 -7.10 14.32
C PHE A 48 -25.61 -7.31 13.13
N GLU A 49 -26.08 -6.22 12.52
CA GLU A 49 -26.97 -6.26 11.34
C GLU A 49 -26.24 -6.51 10.02
N SER A 50 -24.92 -6.39 10.00
CA SER A 50 -24.09 -6.58 8.81
C SER A 50 -22.79 -7.27 9.22
N PRO A 51 -22.83 -8.60 9.38
CA PRO A 51 -21.72 -9.36 9.93
C PRO A 51 -20.50 -9.30 9.02
N GLN A 52 -19.34 -9.59 9.61
CA GLN A 52 -18.07 -9.60 8.90
C GLN A 52 -18.12 -10.56 7.71
N LYS A 53 -17.64 -10.06 6.57
CA LYS A 53 -17.40 -10.86 5.37
C LYS A 53 -15.91 -11.16 5.26
N LYS A 54 -15.60 -12.38 4.83
CA LYS A 54 -14.23 -12.75 4.45
C LYS A 54 -13.76 -11.86 3.31
N LEU A 55 -12.57 -11.28 3.44
CA LEU A 55 -12.02 -10.44 2.40
C LEU A 55 -11.72 -11.24 1.14
N LYS A 56 -12.06 -10.66 0.00
CA LYS A 56 -11.76 -11.18 -1.33
C LYS A 56 -10.96 -10.16 -2.13
N PHE A 57 -10.19 -10.64 -3.09
CA PHE A 57 -9.32 -9.84 -3.93
C PHE A 57 -9.45 -10.24 -5.39
N LYS A 58 -9.48 -9.26 -6.27
CA LYS A 58 -9.24 -9.41 -7.71
C LYS A 58 -7.73 -9.48 -7.94
N ILE A 59 -7.27 -10.52 -8.61
CA ILE A 59 -5.86 -10.73 -8.98
C ILE A 59 -5.74 -11.08 -10.47
N PRO A 60 -4.58 -10.85 -11.10
CA PRO A 60 -4.33 -11.38 -12.45
C PRO A 60 -4.51 -12.89 -12.49
N ARG A 61 -5.24 -13.39 -13.49
CA ARG A 61 -5.21 -14.80 -13.85
C ARG A 61 -3.88 -15.10 -14.52
N LEU A 62 -3.12 -16.04 -13.95
CA LEU A 62 -1.82 -16.46 -14.47
C LEU A 62 -1.98 -17.71 -15.33
N GLU A 63 -1.90 -17.54 -16.64
CA GLU A 63 -1.87 -18.64 -17.60
C GLU A 63 -0.45 -18.78 -18.17
N ASN A 64 0.18 -19.93 -17.90
CA ASN A 64 1.51 -20.27 -18.42
C ASN A 64 2.60 -19.26 -18.05
N VAL A 65 2.57 -18.68 -16.84
CA VAL A 65 3.65 -17.82 -16.35
C VAL A 65 4.76 -18.68 -15.80
N ASP A 66 5.98 -18.47 -16.28
CA ASP A 66 7.14 -19.23 -15.82
C ASP A 66 7.79 -18.59 -14.59
N ARG A 67 7.81 -17.24 -14.52
CA ARG A 67 8.47 -16.48 -13.44
C ARG A 67 7.80 -15.14 -13.19
N ILE A 68 7.88 -14.65 -11.95
CA ILE A 68 7.30 -13.38 -11.53
C ILE A 68 8.38 -12.47 -10.95
N PHE A 69 8.36 -11.19 -11.32
CA PHE A 69 9.23 -10.15 -10.80
C PHE A 69 8.39 -9.12 -10.06
N VAL A 70 8.70 -8.91 -8.78
CA VAL A 70 7.95 -8.03 -7.87
C VAL A 70 8.82 -6.84 -7.48
N SER A 71 8.37 -5.65 -7.85
CA SER A 71 9.10 -4.40 -7.64
C SER A 71 8.61 -3.60 -6.44
N SER A 72 7.40 -3.85 -5.96
CA SER A 72 6.81 -3.13 -4.83
C SER A 72 5.89 -4.00 -3.97
N SER A 73 5.57 -3.51 -2.76
CA SER A 73 4.66 -4.21 -1.84
C SER A 73 3.19 -4.16 -2.27
N GLU A 74 2.89 -3.50 -3.40
CA GLU A 74 1.54 -3.43 -3.99
C GLU A 74 1.17 -4.74 -4.71
N SER A 75 2.15 -5.58 -5.01
CA SER A 75 2.00 -6.90 -5.64
C SER A 75 1.51 -7.99 -4.68
N LEU A 76 0.47 -7.66 -3.88
CA LEU A 76 -0.17 -8.60 -2.94
C LEU A 76 -0.80 -9.83 -3.64
N GLY A 77 -1.01 -9.79 -4.95
CA GLY A 77 -1.54 -10.91 -5.73
C GLY A 77 -0.69 -12.18 -5.64
N ILE A 78 0.62 -12.04 -5.38
CA ILE A 78 1.52 -13.19 -5.20
C ILE A 78 1.12 -14.12 -4.05
N LEU A 79 0.41 -13.61 -3.03
CA LEU A 79 -0.05 -14.38 -1.88
C LEU A 79 -1.07 -15.46 -2.26
N PHE A 80 -1.76 -15.28 -3.39
CA PHE A 80 -2.89 -16.12 -3.82
C PHE A 80 -2.50 -17.17 -4.87
N LEU A 81 -1.23 -17.22 -5.24
CA LEU A 81 -0.76 -18.11 -6.31
C LEU A 81 -0.80 -19.56 -5.85
N LYS A 82 -1.36 -20.41 -6.71
CA LYS A 82 -1.45 -21.85 -6.49
C LYS A 82 -0.39 -22.64 -7.24
N GLN A 83 0.27 -22.01 -8.21
CA GLN A 83 1.31 -22.62 -9.03
C GLN A 83 2.67 -22.48 -8.32
N ASP A 84 3.52 -23.48 -8.45
CA ASP A 84 4.90 -23.46 -7.94
C ASP A 84 5.79 -22.75 -8.96
N ILE A 85 5.77 -21.41 -8.90
CA ILE A 85 6.48 -20.50 -9.81
C ILE A 85 7.53 -19.74 -9.02
N ASP A 86 8.72 -19.52 -9.61
CA ASP A 86 9.74 -18.68 -9.00
C ASP A 86 9.32 -17.20 -8.98
N ILE A 87 9.39 -16.58 -7.80
CA ILE A 87 9.03 -15.18 -7.56
C ILE A 87 10.28 -14.41 -7.10
N TYR A 88 10.79 -13.55 -7.96
CA TYR A 88 11.93 -12.68 -7.69
C TYR A 88 11.48 -11.40 -7.02
N ILE A 89 11.99 -11.15 -5.82
CA ILE A 89 11.55 -10.06 -4.94
C ILE A 89 12.70 -9.68 -4.01
N THR A 90 12.77 -8.41 -3.59
CA THR A 90 13.72 -8.00 -2.57
C THR A 90 13.21 -8.38 -1.18
N LEU A 91 14.12 -8.64 -0.24
CA LEU A 91 13.74 -9.01 1.13
C LEU A 91 12.79 -7.98 1.79
N PRO A 92 13.06 -6.66 1.74
CA PRO A 92 12.17 -5.70 2.40
C PRO A 92 10.77 -5.65 1.76
N VAL A 93 10.66 -5.84 0.44
CA VAL A 93 9.35 -5.86 -0.24
C VAL A 93 8.55 -7.10 0.17
N TYR A 94 9.21 -8.26 0.31
CA TYR A 94 8.57 -9.46 0.84
C TYR A 94 8.05 -9.25 2.27
N GLU A 95 8.87 -8.68 3.16
CA GLU A 95 8.45 -8.37 4.53
C GLU A 95 7.26 -7.40 4.57
N GLN A 96 7.28 -6.34 3.75
CA GLN A 96 6.16 -5.40 3.62
C GLN A 96 4.88 -6.08 3.13
N ILE A 97 4.97 -7.02 2.18
CA ILE A 97 3.81 -7.80 1.70
C ILE A 97 3.22 -8.66 2.82
N LEU A 98 4.06 -9.37 3.59
CA LEU A 98 3.60 -10.16 4.73
C LEU A 98 2.96 -9.29 5.80
N SER A 99 3.57 -8.15 6.07
CA SER A 99 3.10 -7.14 7.00
C SER A 99 1.70 -6.65 6.62
N ASN A 100 1.51 -6.31 5.35
CA ASN A 100 0.21 -5.92 4.80
C ASN A 100 -0.82 -7.06 4.89
N TYR A 101 -0.42 -8.30 4.63
CA TYR A 101 -1.30 -9.47 4.80
C TYR A 101 -1.81 -9.60 6.24
N TYR A 102 -0.93 -9.49 7.24
CA TYR A 102 -1.34 -9.56 8.65
C TYR A 102 -2.25 -8.40 9.05
N SER A 103 -2.01 -7.18 8.56
CA SER A 103 -2.94 -6.06 8.75
C SER A 103 -4.31 -6.34 8.13
N LEU A 104 -4.35 -6.93 6.92
CA LEU A 104 -5.60 -7.29 6.24
C LEU A 104 -6.43 -8.33 6.99
N LEU A 105 -5.79 -9.32 7.64
CA LEU A 105 -6.50 -10.34 8.44
C LEU A 105 -7.30 -9.75 9.61
N LYS A 106 -6.90 -8.59 10.13
CA LYS A 106 -7.55 -7.95 11.27
C LYS A 106 -8.78 -7.13 10.88
N LEU A 107 -8.92 -6.83 9.59
CA LEU A 107 -10.01 -5.98 9.11
C LEU A 107 -11.37 -6.67 9.33
N GLN A 108 -12.18 -6.07 10.20
CA GLN A 108 -13.55 -6.49 10.43
C GLN A 108 -14.51 -5.73 9.52
N LEU A 109 -14.55 -6.10 8.24
CA LEU A 109 -15.35 -5.42 7.23
C LEU A 109 -16.55 -6.23 6.74
N THR A 110 -17.60 -5.51 6.37
CA THR A 110 -18.68 -5.98 5.50
C THR A 110 -18.70 -5.11 4.25
N TYR A 111 -19.14 -5.68 3.13
CA TYR A 111 -19.15 -5.00 1.83
C TYR A 111 -20.21 -5.60 0.91
N GLU A 112 -20.57 -4.88 -0.14
CA GLU A 112 -21.47 -5.36 -1.19
C GLU A 112 -20.66 -6.09 -2.25
N ASN A 113 -21.15 -7.26 -2.68
CA ASN A 113 -20.51 -7.98 -3.77
C ASN A 113 -20.66 -7.15 -5.05
N GLU A 114 -19.64 -7.15 -5.89
CA GLU A 114 -19.76 -6.54 -7.20
C GLU A 114 -20.70 -7.41 -8.05
N GLU A 115 -21.75 -6.80 -8.58
CA GLU A 115 -22.55 -7.40 -9.65
C GLU A 115 -21.70 -7.34 -10.91
N PHE A 116 -21.23 -8.49 -11.40
CA PHE A 116 -20.60 -8.58 -12.70
C PHE A 116 -21.67 -8.34 -13.75
N THR A 117 -21.80 -7.10 -14.21
CA THR A 117 -22.51 -6.82 -15.45
C THR A 117 -21.50 -7.03 -16.57
N ASP A 118 -21.61 -8.16 -17.28
CA ASP A 118 -20.76 -8.67 -18.36
C ASP A 118 -20.42 -7.66 -19.49
N GLU A 119 -20.96 -6.44 -19.47
CA GLU A 119 -20.97 -5.54 -20.62
C GLU A 119 -19.90 -4.43 -20.62
N LYS A 120 -19.08 -4.28 -19.56
CA LYS A 120 -18.11 -3.14 -19.50
C LYS A 120 -16.68 -3.45 -19.09
N CYS A 121 -16.34 -4.69 -18.75
CA CYS A 121 -14.95 -5.08 -18.56
C CYS A 121 -14.50 -5.98 -19.72
N THR A 122 -13.80 -5.38 -20.68
CA THR A 122 -13.22 -6.09 -21.84
C THR A 122 -12.22 -7.19 -21.46
N ASP A 123 -11.83 -7.32 -20.19
CA ASP A 123 -10.74 -8.18 -19.70
C ASP A 123 -11.16 -9.18 -18.60
N GLU A 124 -12.44 -9.48 -18.42
CA GLU A 124 -12.92 -10.41 -17.36
C GLU A 124 -12.32 -11.84 -17.47
N LYS A 125 -11.82 -12.23 -18.65
CA LYS A 125 -11.08 -13.48 -18.83
C LYS A 125 -9.71 -13.50 -18.15
N CYS A 126 -9.19 -12.36 -17.72
CA CYS A 126 -7.84 -12.21 -17.18
C CYS A 126 -7.79 -11.96 -15.66
N ILE A 127 -8.90 -12.06 -14.94
CA ILE A 127 -8.97 -11.76 -13.50
C ILE A 127 -9.57 -12.96 -12.74
N ASP A 128 -8.95 -13.31 -11.62
CA ASP A 128 -9.51 -14.24 -10.64
C ASP A 128 -9.92 -13.50 -9.37
N VAL A 129 -10.98 -13.98 -8.71
CA VAL A 129 -11.38 -13.53 -7.37
C VAL A 129 -10.98 -14.58 -6.35
N LYS A 130 -10.13 -14.21 -5.39
CA LYS A 130 -9.59 -15.11 -4.36
C LYS A 130 -9.90 -14.62 -2.96
N CYS A 131 -10.19 -15.55 -2.06
CA CYS A 131 -10.43 -15.27 -0.64
C CYS A 131 -9.12 -15.21 0.14
N ILE A 132 -9.02 -14.33 1.13
CA ILE A 132 -7.81 -14.18 1.98
C ILE A 132 -7.41 -15.49 2.68
N ASP A 133 -8.39 -16.33 3.02
CA ASP A 133 -8.18 -17.66 3.61
C ASP A 133 -7.55 -18.68 2.67
N GLU A 134 -7.47 -18.39 1.36
CA GLU A 134 -6.81 -19.28 0.39
C GLU A 134 -5.28 -19.12 0.40
N ILE A 135 -4.72 -18.18 1.16
CA ILE A 135 -3.29 -17.89 1.16
C ILE A 135 -2.51 -19.04 1.80
N ASP A 136 -1.46 -19.49 1.12
CA ASP A 136 -0.54 -20.55 1.54
C ASP A 136 0.86 -19.94 1.69
N LEU A 137 1.17 -19.47 2.90
CA LEU A 137 2.44 -18.77 3.17
C LEU A 137 3.66 -19.69 3.03
N ASP A 138 3.51 -20.98 3.31
CA ASP A 138 4.61 -21.95 3.17
C ASP A 138 4.95 -22.16 1.70
N ARG A 139 3.94 -22.26 0.83
CA ARG A 139 4.14 -22.30 -0.62
C ARG A 139 4.76 -21.02 -1.13
N LEU A 140 4.22 -19.87 -0.74
CA LEU A 140 4.80 -18.58 -1.11
C LEU A 140 6.29 -18.56 -0.76
N LYS A 141 6.65 -18.92 0.48
CA LYS A 141 8.04 -18.93 0.95
C LYS A 141 8.95 -19.85 0.12
N ARG A 142 8.48 -21.03 -0.31
CA ARG A 142 9.27 -21.94 -1.19
C ARG A 142 9.51 -21.36 -2.58
N ASN A 143 8.56 -20.56 -3.06
CA ASN A 143 8.56 -19.93 -4.38
C ASN A 143 9.38 -18.64 -4.42
N ILE A 144 9.66 -18.01 -3.28
CA ILE A 144 10.47 -16.79 -3.23
C ILE A 144 11.93 -17.08 -3.61
N ARG A 145 12.45 -16.21 -4.48
CA ARG A 145 13.87 -16.03 -4.80
C ARG A 145 14.25 -14.60 -4.42
N PHE A 146 14.97 -14.45 -3.32
CA PHE A 146 15.41 -13.12 -2.90
C PHE A 146 16.46 -12.59 -3.86
N THR A 147 16.25 -11.37 -4.33
CA THR A 147 17.22 -10.64 -5.14
C THR A 147 17.69 -9.37 -4.44
N THR A 148 18.88 -8.90 -4.80
CA THR A 148 19.52 -7.68 -4.32
C THR A 148 19.66 -6.64 -5.43
N TYR A 149 19.89 -5.37 -5.05
CA TYR A 149 20.13 -4.33 -6.07
C TYR A 149 21.41 -4.61 -6.86
N ASN A 150 21.32 -4.42 -8.17
CA ASN A 150 22.35 -4.70 -9.18
C ASN A 150 22.69 -6.19 -9.36
N GLU A 151 21.92 -7.09 -8.76
CA GLU A 151 22.04 -8.51 -9.08
C GLU A 151 21.56 -8.77 -10.50
N LEU A 152 22.30 -9.64 -11.21
CA LEU A 152 22.00 -10.06 -12.56
C LEU A 152 21.36 -11.45 -12.53
N ILE A 153 20.10 -11.53 -12.93
CA ILE A 153 19.35 -12.77 -13.06
C ILE A 153 19.43 -13.20 -14.53
N HIS A 154 20.19 -14.26 -14.79
CA HIS A 154 20.37 -14.80 -16.14
C HIS A 154 19.29 -15.84 -16.45
N ILE A 155 18.63 -15.67 -17.59
CA ILE A 155 17.56 -16.55 -18.06
C ILE A 155 17.80 -16.75 -19.55
N ASN A 156 18.29 -17.91 -19.96
CA ASN A 156 18.64 -18.16 -21.37
C ASN A 156 19.53 -17.03 -21.95
N ASP A 157 19.07 -16.34 -22.99
CA ASP A 157 19.76 -15.25 -23.69
C ASP A 157 19.43 -13.85 -23.15
N ILE A 158 18.67 -13.76 -22.05
CA ILE A 158 18.27 -12.51 -21.43
C ILE A 158 18.88 -12.35 -20.03
N THR A 159 19.00 -11.11 -19.58
CA THR A 159 19.46 -10.76 -18.24
C THR A 159 18.50 -9.75 -17.63
N ILE A 160 18.04 -10.02 -16.41
CA ILE A 160 17.20 -9.10 -15.64
C ILE A 160 18.04 -8.54 -14.51
N GLU A 161 18.11 -7.22 -14.42
CA GLU A 161 18.84 -6.53 -13.35
C GLU A 161 17.87 -5.73 -12.47
N CYS A 162 17.97 -5.93 -11.16
CA CYS A 162 17.20 -5.19 -10.16
C CYS A 162 17.88 -3.84 -9.87
N LYS A 163 17.14 -2.73 -9.93
CA LYS A 163 17.63 -1.38 -9.62
C LYS A 163 16.75 -0.69 -8.59
N PRO A 164 17.29 0.12 -7.66
CA PRO A 164 16.47 0.84 -6.68
C PRO A 164 15.46 1.76 -7.38
N SER A 165 14.24 1.85 -6.86
CA SER A 165 13.20 2.75 -7.43
C SER A 165 13.20 4.15 -6.81
N GLY A 166 13.93 4.34 -5.72
CA GLY A 166 13.92 5.59 -4.95
C GLY A 166 12.65 5.83 -4.14
N MET A 167 11.61 4.99 -4.26
CA MET A 167 10.29 5.27 -3.67
C MET A 167 10.21 4.94 -2.17
N PHE A 168 10.45 3.67 -1.81
CA PHE A 168 10.42 3.13 -0.46
C PHE A 168 11.51 2.06 -0.31
N ILE A 169 11.86 1.70 0.92
CA ILE A 169 12.97 0.78 1.20
C ILE A 169 12.70 -0.57 0.53
N GLY A 170 13.69 -1.09 -0.19
CA GLY A 170 13.63 -2.35 -0.93
C GLY A 170 12.88 -2.30 -2.27
N TRP A 171 12.08 -1.26 -2.53
CA TRP A 171 11.37 -1.15 -3.80
C TRP A 171 12.35 -1.00 -4.95
N CYS A 172 12.02 -1.61 -6.09
CA CYS A 172 12.91 -1.68 -7.22
C CYS A 172 12.21 -1.40 -8.56
N THR A 173 13.02 -1.35 -9.59
CA THR A 173 12.66 -1.41 -11.00
C THR A 173 13.53 -2.46 -11.67
N PHE A 174 13.14 -2.91 -12.86
CA PHE A 174 13.87 -3.98 -13.55
C PHE A 174 14.41 -3.49 -14.89
N LEU A 175 15.66 -3.85 -15.18
CA LEU A 175 16.21 -3.76 -16.52
C LEU A 175 16.17 -5.13 -17.16
N TYR A 176 15.28 -5.30 -18.13
CA TYR A 176 15.25 -6.48 -18.97
C TYR A 176 16.17 -6.26 -20.16
N LYS A 177 17.26 -7.03 -20.23
CA LYS A 177 18.32 -6.90 -21.24
C LYS A 177 18.30 -8.11 -22.15
N THR A 178 18.24 -7.87 -23.45
CA THR A 178 18.50 -8.86 -24.48
C THR A 178 19.89 -8.64 -25.07
N SER A 179 20.29 -9.47 -26.02
CA SER A 179 21.52 -9.28 -26.81
C SER A 179 21.62 -7.94 -27.54
N SER A 180 20.49 -7.25 -27.77
CA SER A 180 20.44 -6.04 -28.61
C SER A 180 19.68 -4.86 -28.00
N LYS A 181 18.89 -5.06 -26.94
CA LYS A 181 17.99 -4.05 -26.38
C LYS A 181 17.92 -4.09 -24.86
N ILE A 182 17.70 -2.93 -24.26
CA ILE A 182 17.45 -2.75 -22.82
C ILE A 182 16.07 -2.12 -22.64
N PHE A 183 15.21 -2.80 -21.89
CA PHE A 183 13.90 -2.33 -21.50
C PHE A 183 13.92 -1.99 -20.02
N HIS A 184 13.56 -0.77 -19.66
CA HIS A 184 13.42 -0.34 -18.29
C HIS A 184 11.95 -0.44 -17.86
N ILE A 185 11.66 -1.42 -17.02
CA ILE A 185 10.33 -1.70 -16.50
C ILE A 185 10.20 -1.01 -15.14
N THR A 186 9.34 0.00 -15.10
CA THR A 186 9.13 0.85 -13.94
C THR A 186 7.69 0.72 -13.44
N ASN A 187 7.51 0.62 -12.12
CA ASN A 187 6.21 0.89 -11.51
C ASN A 187 6.23 2.32 -10.95
N LYS A 188 6.44 2.50 -9.65
CA LYS A 188 6.61 3.83 -9.04
C LYS A 188 8.10 4.12 -8.87
N VAL A 189 8.58 5.24 -9.42
CA VAL A 189 9.96 5.73 -9.26
C VAL A 189 9.99 7.18 -8.81
N THR A 190 11.05 7.56 -8.10
CA THR A 190 11.30 8.97 -7.78
C THR A 190 12.79 9.25 -7.65
N ASN A 191 13.24 10.34 -8.26
CA ASN A 191 14.57 10.91 -8.09
C ASN A 191 14.64 11.91 -6.92
N LYS A 192 13.54 12.12 -6.20
CA LYS A 192 13.56 12.94 -4.99
C LYS A 192 14.37 12.23 -3.92
N LYS A 193 15.14 13.00 -3.16
CA LYS A 193 15.84 12.47 -1.99
C LYS A 193 14.81 11.96 -0.98
N LYS A 194 14.90 10.67 -0.68
CA LYS A 194 14.08 9.92 0.28
C LYS A 194 14.98 9.08 1.19
N TYR A 195 14.38 8.31 2.09
CA TYR A 195 15.13 7.39 2.96
C TYR A 195 15.59 6.11 2.26
N ALA A 196 14.85 5.69 1.23
CA ALA A 196 15.26 4.62 0.35
C ALA A 196 16.53 4.98 -0.45
N ILE A 197 17.23 3.97 -0.97
CA ILE A 197 18.32 4.21 -1.92
C ILE A 197 17.80 4.98 -3.13
N GLU A 198 18.52 6.06 -3.46
CA GLU A 198 18.17 6.97 -4.54
C GLU A 198 18.09 6.25 -5.90
N TYR A 199 17.03 6.56 -6.64
CA TYR A 199 16.94 6.21 -8.06
C TYR A 199 17.85 7.11 -8.87
N LYS A 200 18.71 6.50 -9.69
CA LYS A 200 19.52 7.20 -10.68
C LYS A 200 18.92 6.96 -12.05
N ASP A 201 18.91 7.98 -12.89
CA ASP A 201 18.42 7.85 -14.26
C ASP A 201 19.16 6.73 -14.99
N ILE A 202 18.38 5.85 -15.63
CA ILE A 202 18.90 4.67 -16.32
C ILE A 202 18.79 4.89 -17.82
N LYS A 203 19.89 4.64 -18.53
CA LYS A 203 19.88 4.62 -19.99
C LYS A 203 19.31 3.28 -20.48
N ALA A 204 18.14 3.32 -21.10
CA ALA A 204 17.49 2.18 -21.73
C ALA A 204 17.05 2.52 -23.17
N ASP A 205 16.88 1.50 -24.02
CA ASP A 205 16.31 1.68 -25.36
C ASP A 205 14.81 1.97 -25.29
N PHE A 206 14.12 1.39 -24.31
CA PHE A 206 12.68 1.50 -24.12
C PHE A 206 12.33 1.65 -22.64
N GLU A 207 11.34 2.50 -22.34
CA GLU A 207 10.74 2.61 -21.02
C GLU A 207 9.34 1.99 -21.02
N VAL A 208 9.07 1.12 -20.05
CA VAL A 208 7.76 0.49 -19.83
C VAL A 208 7.26 0.89 -18.45
N ASN A 209 6.34 1.85 -18.41
CA ASN A 209 5.79 2.38 -17.17
C ASN A 209 4.47 1.68 -16.79
N LEU A 210 4.45 1.03 -15.62
CA LEU A 210 3.32 0.33 -15.01
C LEU A 210 2.53 1.22 -14.04
N ASN A 211 3.04 2.39 -13.67
CA ASN A 211 2.26 3.33 -12.89
C ASN A 211 1.03 3.79 -13.68
N CYS A 212 -0.12 3.80 -13.01
CA CYS A 212 -1.40 4.20 -13.59
C CYS A 212 -1.88 5.57 -13.08
N LEU A 213 -1.16 6.17 -12.12
CA LEU A 213 -1.63 7.36 -11.42
C LEU A 213 -0.69 8.55 -11.58
N LYS A 214 -1.28 9.72 -11.81
CA LYS A 214 -0.60 11.01 -11.72
C LYS A 214 -0.60 11.43 -10.25
N GLN A 215 0.57 11.64 -9.66
CA GLN A 215 0.67 12.17 -8.31
C GLN A 215 0.14 13.62 -8.25
N PRO A 216 -0.66 13.98 -7.24
CA PRO A 216 -1.06 15.37 -7.05
C PRO A 216 0.15 16.23 -6.63
N PRO A 217 0.21 17.51 -7.03
CA PRO A 217 1.27 18.42 -6.60
C PRO A 217 1.11 18.85 -5.13
N ASN A 218 2.25 19.00 -4.44
CA ASN A 218 2.45 19.59 -3.10
C ASN A 218 1.67 18.99 -1.92
N PRO A 219 1.91 17.72 -1.56
CA PRO A 219 1.24 17.10 -0.43
C PRO A 219 2.05 17.14 0.88
N ILE A 220 3.37 17.35 0.83
CA ILE A 220 4.24 17.30 2.01
C ILE A 220 4.23 18.60 2.83
N GLU A 221 4.08 19.77 2.20
CA GLU A 221 3.98 21.05 2.91
C GLU A 221 2.71 21.10 3.77
N LYS A 222 1.58 20.66 3.21
CA LYS A 222 0.30 20.56 3.93
C LYS A 222 0.38 19.55 5.09
N PHE A 223 1.11 18.46 4.90
CA PHE A 223 1.39 17.52 5.98
C PHE A 223 2.18 18.18 7.11
N ASN A 224 3.25 18.92 6.79
CA ASN A 224 4.06 19.65 7.77
C ASN A 224 3.25 20.70 8.53
N GLU A 225 2.45 21.50 7.81
CA GLU A 225 1.54 22.49 8.41
C GLU A 225 0.58 21.82 9.38
N LYS A 226 0.01 20.67 8.99
CA LYS A 226 -0.93 19.94 9.84
C LYS A 226 -0.27 19.43 11.12
N VAL A 227 0.93 18.87 11.02
CA VAL A 227 1.73 18.42 12.15
C VAL A 227 2.11 19.57 13.10
N LEU A 228 2.52 20.71 12.56
CA LEU A 228 2.85 21.89 13.35
C LEU A 228 1.64 22.55 14.03
N SER A 229 0.42 22.32 13.49
CA SER A 229 -0.82 22.88 14.04
C SER A 229 -1.32 22.20 15.31
N VAL A 230 -0.73 21.06 15.71
CA VAL A 230 -1.17 20.25 16.84
C VAL A 230 -0.91 20.98 18.16
N LYS A 231 -1.99 21.24 18.93
CA LYS A 231 -1.95 21.96 20.21
C LYS A 231 -2.68 21.23 21.34
N ASP A 232 -3.98 21.01 21.18
CA ASP A 232 -4.83 20.53 22.27
C ASP A 232 -5.26 19.06 22.11
N LYS A 233 -5.44 18.63 20.86
CA LYS A 233 -5.82 17.26 20.50
C LYS A 233 -4.63 16.49 19.99
N SER A 234 -4.67 15.17 20.13
CA SER A 234 -3.70 14.32 19.45
C SER A 234 -4.05 14.21 17.96
N LEU A 235 -3.02 14.22 17.11
CA LEU A 235 -3.13 13.96 15.69
C LEU A 235 -2.82 12.49 15.42
N ILE A 236 -3.76 11.79 14.82
CA ILE A 236 -3.60 10.43 14.33
C ILE A 236 -3.23 10.50 12.86
N ILE A 237 -2.08 9.94 12.50
CA ILE A 237 -1.63 9.76 11.13
C ILE A 237 -1.87 8.30 10.76
N ALA A 238 -2.89 8.06 9.95
CA ALA A 238 -3.24 6.74 9.45
C ALA A 238 -2.62 6.54 8.05
N CYS A 239 -1.73 5.57 7.92
CA CYS A 239 -1.02 5.27 6.67
C CYS A 239 -0.66 3.77 6.58
N ASP A 240 0.01 3.38 5.49
CA ASP A 240 0.71 2.08 5.38
C ASP A 240 2.02 2.20 6.16
N ILE A 241 2.06 1.62 7.37
CA ILE A 241 3.21 1.79 8.28
C ILE A 241 4.49 1.23 7.67
N PRO A 242 4.54 -0.03 7.16
CA PRO A 242 5.72 -0.62 6.56
C PRO A 242 6.42 0.23 5.49
N THR A 243 5.67 1.03 4.71
CA THR A 243 6.22 1.86 3.64
C THR A 243 6.19 3.35 3.97
N LEU A 244 5.06 4.01 3.70
CA LEU A 244 4.87 5.45 3.82
C LEU A 244 4.98 5.93 5.27
N GLY A 245 4.54 5.13 6.25
CA GLY A 245 4.68 5.46 7.66
C GLY A 245 6.13 5.64 8.06
N ILE A 246 6.99 4.67 7.77
CA ILE A 246 8.45 4.79 8.03
C ILE A 246 9.04 6.02 7.34
N GLU A 247 8.69 6.26 6.07
CA GLU A 247 9.16 7.44 5.32
C GLU A 247 8.76 8.75 6.02
N LEU A 248 7.50 8.87 6.43
CA LEU A 248 6.99 10.05 7.14
C LEU A 248 7.62 10.21 8.52
N MET A 249 7.83 9.11 9.26
CA MET A 249 8.43 9.16 10.59
C MET A 249 9.86 9.69 10.51
N PHE A 250 10.65 9.21 9.56
CA PHE A 250 11.98 9.77 9.32
C PHE A 250 11.91 11.23 8.84
N HIS A 251 10.95 11.58 7.97
CA HIS A 251 10.75 12.96 7.51
C HIS A 251 10.55 13.91 8.69
N LEU A 252 9.70 13.52 9.64
CA LEU A 252 9.48 14.29 10.86
C LEU A 252 10.75 14.44 11.70
N LEU A 253 11.53 13.37 11.88
CA LEU A 253 12.78 13.42 12.64
C LEU A 253 13.82 14.32 12.00
N PHE A 254 13.84 14.43 10.66
CA PHE A 254 14.80 15.25 9.94
C PHE A 254 14.37 16.72 9.86
N VAL A 255 13.15 16.97 9.42
CA VAL A 255 12.60 18.33 9.26
C VAL A 255 12.47 19.03 10.60
N PHE A 256 12.04 18.31 11.63
CA PHE A 256 11.82 18.88 12.95
C PHE A 256 12.98 18.63 13.93
N LYS A 257 14.15 18.17 13.45
CA LYS A 257 15.35 18.00 14.29
C LYS A 257 15.70 19.26 15.09
N ASN A 258 15.52 20.43 14.46
CA ASN A 258 15.85 21.73 15.03
C ASN A 258 14.62 22.55 15.43
N VAL A 259 13.41 21.97 15.32
CA VAL A 259 12.16 22.61 15.71
C VAL A 259 11.66 21.85 16.94
N PRO A 260 11.67 22.44 18.13
CA PRO A 260 11.25 21.74 19.34
C PRO A 260 9.75 21.46 19.29
N LEU A 261 9.38 20.31 18.72
CA LEU A 261 8.05 19.76 18.85
C LEU A 261 7.89 19.31 20.31
N LYS A 262 7.07 20.03 21.06
CA LYS A 262 6.76 19.74 22.47
C LYS A 262 5.76 18.60 22.64
N VAL A 263 5.43 17.90 21.55
CA VAL A 263 4.44 16.81 21.53
C VAL A 263 5.16 15.49 21.30
N PRO A 264 4.91 14.45 22.11
CA PRO A 264 5.51 13.14 21.91
C PRO A 264 5.00 12.48 20.63
N PHE A 265 5.88 11.69 20.02
CA PHE A 265 5.57 10.82 18.90
C PHE A 265 5.28 9.41 19.38
N CYS A 266 4.19 8.83 18.88
CA CYS A 266 3.77 7.47 19.22
C CYS A 266 3.52 6.64 17.96
N VAL A 267 3.58 5.31 18.10
CA VAL A 267 3.28 4.35 17.03
C VAL A 267 2.45 3.21 17.58
N LYS A 268 1.28 2.99 16.98
CA LYS A 268 0.50 1.77 17.17
C LYS A 268 0.64 0.92 15.93
N TYR A 269 1.52 -0.06 16.01
CA TYR A 269 1.70 -1.06 14.97
C TYR A 269 2.11 -2.38 15.61
N GLU A 270 1.36 -3.45 15.34
CA GLU A 270 1.68 -4.75 15.93
C GLU A 270 3.05 -5.21 15.42
N LYS A 271 3.89 -5.72 16.33
CA LYS A 271 5.25 -6.15 16.02
C LYS A 271 6.12 -5.05 15.38
N PHE A 272 5.84 -3.77 15.66
CA PHE A 272 6.65 -2.66 15.15
C PHE A 272 8.14 -2.83 15.46
N ASN A 273 8.47 -3.22 16.69
CA ASN A 273 9.86 -3.48 17.09
C ASN A 273 10.52 -4.55 16.22
N GLU A 274 9.83 -5.67 15.98
CA GLU A 274 10.34 -6.78 15.16
C GLU A 274 10.59 -6.31 13.72
N TYR A 275 9.56 -5.71 13.10
CA TYR A 275 9.66 -5.18 11.75
C TYR A 275 10.77 -4.14 11.61
N PHE A 276 10.82 -3.17 12.52
CA PHE A 276 11.77 -2.07 12.44
C PHE A 276 13.21 -2.52 12.74
N ASN A 277 13.40 -3.46 13.69
CA ASN A 277 14.71 -4.04 13.95
C ASN A 277 15.22 -4.84 12.73
N ASN A 278 14.37 -5.63 12.09
CA ASN A 278 14.72 -6.32 10.84
C ASN A 278 15.14 -5.32 9.76
N LEU A 279 14.33 -4.28 9.56
CA LEU A 279 14.62 -3.21 8.61
C LEU A 279 15.98 -2.55 8.91
N CYS A 280 16.28 -2.24 10.18
CA CYS A 280 17.57 -1.67 10.60
C CYS A 280 18.76 -2.61 10.48
N ASN A 281 18.55 -3.93 10.50
CA ASN A 281 19.61 -4.90 10.22
C ASN A 281 19.97 -4.95 8.73
N HIS A 282 19.06 -4.44 7.88
CA HIS A 282 19.14 -4.43 6.43
C HIS A 282 19.49 -3.04 5.87
N THR A 283 20.57 -2.44 6.42
CA THR A 283 21.01 -1.08 6.04
C THR A 283 21.44 -0.94 4.58
N GLU A 284 21.75 -2.05 3.89
CA GLU A 284 22.08 -2.11 2.47
C GLU A 284 20.93 -1.68 1.55
N TRP A 285 19.72 -1.54 2.09
CA TRP A 285 18.54 -1.06 1.38
C TRP A 285 18.21 0.42 1.66
N MET A 286 18.98 1.06 2.55
CA MET A 286 18.77 2.44 3.00
C MET A 286 19.76 3.40 2.34
N GLY A 287 19.34 4.65 2.15
CA GLY A 287 20.21 5.73 1.72
C GLY A 287 21.28 6.08 2.77
N GLN A 288 22.41 6.65 2.33
CA GLN A 288 23.57 6.99 3.17
C GLN A 288 23.27 7.88 4.38
N VAL A 289 22.14 8.60 4.37
CA VAL A 289 21.76 9.59 5.39
C VAL A 289 21.50 8.95 6.76
N ILE A 290 21.22 7.64 6.83
CA ILE A 290 20.75 6.99 8.07
C ILE A 290 21.44 5.65 8.30
N LYS A 291 22.62 5.68 8.94
CA LYS A 291 23.28 4.50 9.53
C LYS A 291 23.03 4.36 11.04
N THR A 292 22.27 5.28 11.62
CA THR A 292 21.86 5.22 13.04
C THR A 292 20.35 5.01 13.12
N ASN A 293 19.85 4.48 14.23
CA ASN A 293 18.44 4.16 14.43
C ASN A 293 17.75 5.28 15.25
N PRO A 294 17.25 6.37 14.63
CA PRO A 294 16.63 7.45 15.36
C PRO A 294 15.14 7.20 15.65
N ILE A 295 14.49 6.22 15.02
CA ILE A 295 13.04 6.02 15.22
C ILE A 295 12.77 5.40 16.59
N LEU A 296 13.45 4.29 16.94
CA LEU A 296 13.19 3.63 18.23
C LEU A 296 13.54 4.49 19.44
N SER A 297 14.44 5.47 19.28
CA SER A 297 14.79 6.40 20.36
C SER A 297 13.83 7.59 20.49
N ASN A 298 13.02 7.89 19.47
CA ASN A 298 12.18 9.09 19.44
C ASN A 298 10.66 8.79 19.40
N PHE A 299 10.27 7.55 19.12
CA PHE A 299 8.88 7.14 19.05
C PHE A 299 8.52 6.18 20.19
N THR A 300 7.43 6.48 20.90
CA THR A 300 6.86 5.57 21.91
C THR A 300 5.94 4.56 21.23
N ILE A 301 6.21 3.28 21.40
CA ILE A 301 5.31 2.24 20.88
C ILE A 301 4.17 2.06 21.89
N ILE A 302 2.95 2.07 21.38
CA ILE A 302 1.73 1.95 22.18
C ILE A 302 0.93 0.72 21.75
N GLU A 303 0.31 0.06 22.71
CA GLU A 303 -0.60 -1.07 22.45
C GLU A 303 -2.03 -0.57 22.25
N ASP A 304 -2.47 0.39 23.08
CA ASP A 304 -3.77 1.04 22.97
C ASP A 304 -3.63 2.53 22.63
N ILE A 305 -4.45 3.00 21.69
CA ILE A 305 -4.53 4.41 21.30
C ILE A 305 -5.15 5.28 22.39
N HIS A 306 -5.90 4.68 23.32
CA HIS A 306 -6.51 5.36 24.45
C HIS A 306 -5.50 5.74 25.54
N ASP A 307 -4.32 5.11 25.58
CA ASP A 307 -3.25 5.39 26.55
C ASP A 307 -2.40 6.62 26.19
N VAL A 308 -2.64 7.20 25.01
CA VAL A 308 -1.87 8.32 24.49
C VAL A 308 -2.12 9.59 25.31
N LYS A 309 -1.05 10.13 25.91
CA LYS A 309 -1.07 11.45 26.56
C LYS A 309 -1.32 12.55 25.53
N LYS A 310 -2.15 13.53 25.84
CA LYS A 310 -2.46 14.63 24.91
C LYS A 310 -1.61 15.86 25.23
N PRO A 311 -1.23 16.65 24.21
CA PRO A 311 -1.27 16.33 22.77
C PRO A 311 -0.17 15.32 22.40
N SER A 312 -0.42 14.48 21.38
CA SER A 312 0.58 13.59 20.76
C SER A 312 0.39 13.50 19.26
N ILE A 313 1.43 13.10 18.55
CA ILE A 313 1.32 12.66 17.16
C ILE A 313 1.46 11.14 17.13
N VAL A 314 0.46 10.43 16.62
CA VAL A 314 0.39 8.98 16.69
C VAL A 314 0.29 8.41 15.28
N PHE A 315 1.25 7.60 14.89
CA PHE A 315 1.19 6.81 13.66
C PHE A 315 0.45 5.50 13.91
N ILE A 316 -0.51 5.19 13.05
CA ILE A 316 -1.24 3.92 13.10
C ILE A 316 -1.35 3.32 11.69
N ASP A 317 -1.43 1.99 11.64
CA ASP A 317 -1.87 1.34 10.40
C ASP A 317 -3.29 1.80 10.04
N SER A 318 -3.53 2.00 8.75
CA SER A 318 -4.84 2.44 8.24
C SER A 318 -5.97 1.47 8.59
N SER A 319 -5.63 0.21 8.85
CA SER A 319 -6.57 -0.80 9.37
C SER A 319 -7.07 -0.53 10.78
N TYR A 320 -6.50 0.39 11.58
CA TYR A 320 -7.02 0.69 12.92
C TYR A 320 -7.96 1.91 12.96
N VAL A 321 -8.18 2.59 11.83
CA VAL A 321 -8.94 3.86 11.81
C VAL A 321 -10.38 3.71 12.32
N TYR A 322 -11.02 2.55 12.13
CA TYR A 322 -12.40 2.32 12.57
C TYR A 322 -12.54 2.11 14.08
N GLU A 323 -11.46 1.79 14.79
CA GLU A 323 -11.46 1.68 16.25
C GLU A 323 -11.59 3.06 16.92
N LEU A 324 -11.36 4.14 16.16
CA LEU A 324 -11.34 5.50 16.67
C LEU A 324 -12.74 6.10 16.74
N ASN A 325 -13.29 6.18 17.96
CA ASN A 325 -14.62 6.73 18.24
C ASN A 325 -14.62 7.90 19.23
N SER A 326 -13.63 8.78 19.16
CA SER A 326 -13.52 9.86 20.15
C SER A 326 -13.28 11.24 19.53
N ASP A 327 -13.91 12.27 20.09
CA ASP A 327 -13.67 13.69 19.79
C ASP A 327 -12.27 14.17 20.20
N ASN A 328 -11.51 13.29 20.85
CA ASN A 328 -10.20 13.50 21.41
C ASN A 328 -9.06 13.57 20.39
N TYR A 329 -9.34 13.21 19.14
CA TYR A 329 -8.34 13.04 18.11
C TYR A 329 -8.73 13.77 16.83
N GLU A 330 -7.74 14.26 16.12
CA GLU A 330 -7.85 14.61 14.71
C GLU A 330 -7.24 13.50 13.88
N ILE A 331 -7.91 13.06 12.81
CA ILE A 331 -7.42 11.97 11.96
C ILE A 331 -6.98 12.57 10.62
N LEU A 332 -5.73 12.32 10.28
CA LEU A 332 -5.13 12.56 8.98
C LEU A 332 -4.84 11.21 8.32
N THR A 333 -5.54 10.91 7.23
CA THR A 333 -5.24 9.74 6.40
C THR A 333 -4.27 10.15 5.31
N VAL A 334 -3.20 9.37 5.14
CA VAL A 334 -2.14 9.65 4.18
C VAL A 334 -1.91 8.43 3.28
N GLY A 335 -1.89 8.66 1.97
CA GLY A 335 -1.71 7.62 0.94
C GLY A 335 -3.03 6.98 0.46
N GLU A 336 -2.91 5.93 -0.35
CA GLU A 336 -4.02 5.38 -1.17
C GLU A 336 -4.98 4.42 -0.45
N MET A 337 -4.92 4.24 0.87
CA MET A 337 -5.96 3.49 1.61
C MET A 337 -7.23 4.33 1.84
N VAL A 338 -7.78 4.88 0.75
CA VAL A 338 -9.00 5.71 0.69
C VAL A 338 -10.27 4.87 0.55
N LEU A 339 -10.19 3.55 0.76
CA LEU A 339 -11.36 2.66 0.61
C LEU A 339 -12.50 2.98 1.60
N LEU A 340 -12.21 3.66 2.71
CA LEU A 340 -13.16 3.81 3.82
C LEU A 340 -13.52 5.26 4.19
N SER A 341 -12.68 6.26 3.85
CA SER A 341 -12.88 7.65 4.31
C SER A 341 -13.92 8.44 3.49
N LYS A 342 -14.12 8.11 2.21
CA LYS A 342 -15.01 8.91 1.32
C LYS A 342 -16.51 8.79 1.66
N ARG A 343 -16.97 7.77 2.38
CA ARG A 343 -18.43 7.54 2.59
C ARG A 343 -18.97 7.75 4.00
N VAL A 344 -18.12 7.93 5.01
CA VAL A 344 -18.59 8.42 6.33
C VAL A 344 -19.26 9.80 6.19
N HIS A 345 -18.94 10.55 5.13
CA HIS A 345 -19.57 11.84 4.82
C HIS A 345 -20.87 11.78 4.00
N THR A 346 -21.20 10.66 3.33
CA THR A 346 -22.38 10.60 2.44
C THR A 346 -23.61 9.89 3.03
N GLN A 347 -23.50 9.23 4.20
CA GLN A 347 -24.68 8.68 4.91
C GLN A 347 -25.61 9.75 5.55
N GLY A 348 -25.49 11.02 5.14
CA GLY A 348 -26.37 12.12 5.54
C GLY A 348 -27.36 12.61 4.48
N ARG A 349 -27.39 12.05 3.26
CA ARG A 349 -28.29 12.51 2.19
C ARG A 349 -29.07 11.36 1.57
N GLY A 350 -30.02 10.82 2.34
CA GLY A 350 -31.11 10.03 1.79
C GLY A 350 -32.09 10.94 1.04
N SER A 351 -32.22 10.73 -0.27
CA SER A 351 -33.33 11.22 -1.09
C SER A 351 -34.62 10.55 -0.60
N TRP A 352 -35.41 11.27 0.19
CA TRP A 352 -36.78 10.88 0.53
C TRP A 352 -37.74 11.54 -0.46
N ARG A 353 -38.29 10.76 -1.41
CA ARG A 353 -39.57 11.08 -2.06
C ARG A 353 -40.65 10.17 -1.48
N GLY A 354 -41.62 10.79 -0.80
CA GLY A 354 -43.00 10.29 -0.73
C GLY A 354 -43.41 9.49 0.52
N LYS A 355 -43.84 10.18 1.58
CA LYS A 355 -45.22 10.19 2.12
C LYS A 355 -45.21 10.86 3.50
N LYS A 356 -46.14 11.80 3.69
CA LYS A 356 -46.38 12.52 4.94
C LYS A 356 -46.98 11.56 5.97
N GLU A 357 -46.24 11.27 7.04
CA GLU A 357 -46.81 10.89 8.32
C GLU A 357 -46.12 11.68 9.43
N LYS A 358 -46.94 12.34 10.25
CA LYS A 358 -46.51 13.09 11.44
C LYS A 358 -46.02 12.09 12.48
N ILE A 359 -44.73 12.07 12.76
CA ILE A 359 -44.19 11.45 13.98
C ILE A 359 -43.36 12.48 14.73
N THR A 360 -43.65 12.53 16.03
CA THR A 360 -43.25 13.48 17.06
C THR A 360 -41.74 13.55 17.30
N LYS A 361 -41.29 14.77 17.64
CA LYS A 361 -39.91 15.13 18.01
C LYS A 361 -39.34 14.16 19.06
N LYS A 362 -38.26 13.47 18.73
CA LYS A 362 -37.25 12.99 19.69
C LYS A 362 -35.87 13.45 19.23
N ASN A 363 -35.15 14.10 20.15
CA ASN A 363 -33.82 14.66 19.97
C ASN A 363 -32.85 13.65 19.34
N LYS A 364 -32.33 13.97 18.14
CA LYS A 364 -31.12 13.34 17.59
C LYS A 364 -30.00 14.37 17.61
N THR A 365 -29.09 14.22 18.56
CA THR A 365 -27.80 14.93 18.58
C THR A 365 -27.00 14.49 17.35
N LYS A 366 -26.82 15.37 16.37
CA LYS A 366 -25.96 15.13 15.20
C LYS A 366 -24.50 15.34 15.61
N ILE A 367 -23.73 14.26 15.71
CA ILE A 367 -22.27 14.31 15.80
C ILE A 367 -21.72 14.61 14.40
N LYS A 368 -20.94 15.70 14.27
CA LYS A 368 -20.32 16.12 13.01
C LYS A 368 -18.83 15.74 13.09
N LYS A 369 -18.43 14.63 12.46
CA LYS A 369 -17.02 14.24 12.30
C LYS A 369 -16.42 14.99 11.09
N THR A 370 -15.18 15.46 11.19
CA THR A 370 -14.42 16.08 10.08
C THR A 370 -13.20 15.23 9.79
N PHE A 371 -13.08 14.70 8.57
CA PHE A 371 -11.88 13.98 8.11
C PHE A 371 -11.16 14.82 7.06
N ASN A 372 -9.86 15.02 7.22
CA ASN A 372 -9.04 15.68 6.21
C ASN A 372 -8.21 14.60 5.50
N LEU A 373 -8.37 14.49 4.18
CA LEU A 373 -7.57 13.59 3.33
C LEU A 373 -6.44 14.41 2.70
N ILE A 374 -5.20 13.93 2.85
CA ILE A 374 -4.04 14.43 2.09
C ILE A 374 -3.46 13.24 1.32
N GLU A 375 -3.55 13.27 0.00
CA GLU A 375 -2.89 12.30 -0.88
C GLU A 375 -1.41 12.70 -1.00
N ILE A 376 -0.48 11.95 -0.38
CA ILE A 376 0.99 12.11 -0.50
C ILE A 376 1.56 11.10 -1.49
#